data_AF-A0A0B4ID69-F1
#
_entry.id   AF-A0A0B4ID69-F1
#
_cell.length_a   1.000
_cell.length_b   1.000
_cell.length_c   1.000
_cell.angle_alpha   90.00
_cell.angle_beta   90.00
_cell.angle_gamma   90.00
#
_symmetry.space_group_name_H-M   'P 1'
#
loop_
_entity.id
_entity.type
_entity.pdbx_description
1 polymer ?
#
loop_
_entity_poly.entity_id
_entity_poly.type
_entity_poly.pdbx_seq_one_letter_code
_entity_poly.pdbx_strand_id
1 'polypeptide(L)'
;MEHAYRNFTDEKTGEMELFIFPVVAETFDGYLNDQSKFAVTPEHIMRGINKATADRVPEGNTGGGTAMLCHRYKGGTGSSSRTINGYDIGGNPARYTVGVLVQANYGSPENLHVGGIPLGRILKERETEIASLKDSGDGSKEPRKDGSIIIIIATDAPLVPSSFRGLQHGRQSG
;
A
#
# COMPACT_ATOMS: atom_id res chain seq x y z
N MET A 1 21.61 -1.58 5.60
CA MET A 1 22.70 -1.95 6.54
C MET A 1 23.91 -1.04 6.37
N GLU A 2 24.53 -0.96 5.19
CA GLU A 2 25.69 -0.09 4.95
C GLU A 2 25.47 1.38 5.37
N HIS A 3 24.34 1.97 4.97
CA HIS A 3 24.00 3.34 5.40
C HIS A 3 23.93 3.46 6.92
N ALA A 4 23.32 2.49 7.60
CA ALA A 4 23.17 2.57 9.05
C ALA A 4 24.51 2.40 9.78
N TYR A 5 25.34 1.47 9.31
CA TYR A 5 26.71 1.31 9.80
C TYR A 5 27.54 2.59 9.64
N ARG A 6 27.35 3.36 8.56
CA ARG A 6 28.07 4.63 8.37
C ARG A 6 27.61 5.76 9.27
N ASN A 7 26.36 5.77 9.72
CA ASN A 7 25.75 6.93 10.41
C ASN A 7 25.41 6.68 11.88
N PHE A 8 25.43 5.42 12.34
CA PHE A 8 25.03 5.03 13.70
C PHE A 8 26.04 4.06 14.34
N THR A 9 27.31 4.17 13.94
CA THR A 9 28.43 3.48 14.59
C THR A 9 29.13 4.48 15.50
N ASP A 10 29.39 4.08 16.75
CA ASP A 10 30.17 4.87 17.69
C ASP A 10 31.62 4.94 17.19
N GLU A 11 32.15 6.14 17.02
CA GLU A 11 33.49 6.38 16.46
C GLU A 11 34.63 5.87 17.36
N LYS A 12 34.38 5.70 18.67
CA LYS A 12 35.37 5.26 19.67
C LYS A 12 35.41 3.75 19.82
N THR A 13 34.25 3.08 19.76
CA THR A 13 34.14 1.63 19.92
C THR A 13 34.14 0.87 18.58
N GLY A 14 33.76 1.54 17.49
CA GLY A 14 33.57 0.91 16.18
C GLY A 14 32.34 -0.02 16.12
N GLU A 15 31.52 -0.01 17.17
CA GLU A 15 30.29 -0.80 17.25
C GLU A 15 29.07 0.02 16.83
N MET A 16 28.12 -0.65 16.18
CA MET A 16 26.81 -0.07 15.92
C MET A 16 26.03 0.03 17.23
N GLU A 17 25.56 1.23 17.57
CA GLU A 17 24.80 1.49 18.80
C GLU A 17 23.43 0.79 18.82
N LEU A 18 22.94 0.36 17.66
CA LEU A 18 21.60 -0.22 17.48
C LEU A 18 21.65 -1.53 16.70
N PHE A 19 20.95 -2.54 17.22
CA PHE A 19 20.54 -3.71 16.44
C PHE A 19 19.41 -3.33 15.48
N ILE A 20 19.62 -3.51 14.18
CA ILE A 20 18.68 -3.06 13.13
C ILE A 20 17.96 -4.24 12.49
N PHE A 21 16.63 -4.21 12.56
CA PHE A 21 15.72 -5.15 11.88
C PHE A 21 14.80 -4.38 10.92
N PRO A 22 15.18 -4.20 9.65
CA PRO A 22 14.36 -3.46 8.70
C PRO A 22 13.08 -4.23 8.38
N VAL A 23 11.95 -3.53 8.36
CA VAL A 23 10.67 -4.09 7.90
C VAL A 23 10.51 -3.76 6.43
N VAL A 24 10.42 -4.80 5.60
CA VAL A 24 10.25 -4.69 4.15
C VAL A 24 9.07 -5.55 3.71
N ALA A 25 8.24 -5.01 2.81
CA ALA A 25 7.10 -5.71 2.23
C ALA A 25 7.07 -5.46 0.71
N GLU A 26 6.41 -6.33 -0.04
CA GLU A 26 6.34 -6.27 -1.50
C GLU A 26 4.91 -6.46 -2.04
N THR A 27 4.68 -5.94 -3.25
CA THR A 27 3.65 -6.43 -4.14
C THR A 27 4.23 -6.65 -5.53
N PHE A 28 3.70 -7.61 -6.28
CA PHE A 28 4.28 -8.04 -7.56
C PHE A 28 3.89 -7.15 -8.76
N ASP A 29 4.85 -6.40 -9.31
CA ASP A 29 4.65 -5.49 -10.46
C ASP A 29 5.03 -6.06 -11.84
N GLY A 30 5.29 -7.36 -11.94
CA GLY A 30 5.84 -7.99 -13.15
C GLY A 30 4.98 -7.92 -14.43
N TYR A 31 3.82 -7.26 -14.37
CA TYR A 31 3.02 -6.95 -15.55
C TYR A 31 3.52 -5.69 -16.28
N LEU A 32 3.88 -4.64 -15.52
CA LEU A 32 4.34 -3.36 -16.08
C LEU A 32 5.85 -3.15 -15.89
N ASN A 33 6.50 -3.96 -15.05
CA ASN A 33 7.91 -3.86 -14.74
C ASN A 33 8.65 -5.16 -15.08
N ASP A 34 9.92 -5.04 -15.46
CA ASP A 34 10.82 -6.17 -15.68
C ASP A 34 11.73 -6.34 -14.45
N GLN A 35 11.36 -7.27 -13.58
CA GLN A 35 12.04 -7.52 -12.31
C GLN A 35 13.45 -8.09 -12.49
N SER A 36 13.74 -8.71 -13.64
CA SER A 36 15.06 -9.28 -13.93
C SER A 36 16.15 -8.22 -14.05
N LYS A 37 15.77 -6.95 -14.26
CA LYS A 37 16.70 -5.83 -14.38
C LYS A 37 17.25 -5.31 -13.06
N PHE A 38 16.68 -5.74 -11.92
CA PHE A 38 17.07 -5.25 -10.58
C PHE A 38 17.22 -3.72 -10.54
N ALA A 39 16.27 -3.01 -11.14
CA ALA A 39 16.36 -1.57 -11.38
C ALA A 39 16.28 -0.70 -10.11
N VAL A 40 15.83 -1.27 -8.99
CA VAL A 40 15.83 -0.60 -7.68
C VAL A 40 17.21 -0.76 -7.04
N THR A 41 17.91 0.35 -6.85
CA THR A 41 19.24 0.37 -6.24
C THR A 41 19.17 0.88 -4.78
N PRO A 42 20.23 0.67 -3.97
CA PRO A 42 20.30 1.22 -2.61
C PRO A 42 20.12 2.74 -2.56
N GLU A 43 20.60 3.48 -3.57
CA GLU A 43 20.46 4.94 -3.67
C GLU A 43 19.00 5.35 -3.80
N HIS A 44 18.16 4.55 -4.48
CA HIS A 44 16.72 4.79 -4.55
C HIS A 44 16.08 4.68 -3.17
N ILE A 45 16.47 3.68 -2.37
CA ILE A 45 15.98 3.48 -1.00
C ILE A 45 16.40 4.67 -0.14
N MET A 46 17.67 5.05 -0.19
CA MET A 46 18.19 6.15 0.62
C MET A 46 17.59 7.50 0.25
N ARG A 47 17.39 7.74 -1.04
CA ARG A 47 16.67 8.93 -1.52
C ARG A 47 15.23 8.96 -0.99
N GLY A 48 14.56 7.81 -0.92
CA GLY A 48 13.23 7.70 -0.33
C GLY A 48 13.21 8.07 1.15
N ILE A 49 14.14 7.50 1.93
CA ILE A 49 14.29 7.78 3.37
C ILE A 49 14.57 9.27 3.60
N ASN A 50 15.53 9.86 2.88
CA ASN A 50 15.95 11.24 3.06
C ASN A 50 14.91 12.27 2.60
N LYS A 51 13.98 11.89 1.71
CA LYS A 51 12.90 12.76 1.22
C LYS A 51 11.57 12.56 1.95
N ALA A 52 11.52 11.69 2.96
CA ALA A 52 10.29 11.49 3.73
C ALA A 52 9.93 12.76 4.50
N THR A 53 8.69 13.24 4.33
CA THR A 53 8.16 14.42 5.03
C THR A 53 6.76 14.13 5.57
N ALA A 54 6.22 15.05 6.36
CA ALA A 54 4.84 15.00 6.84
C ALA A 54 3.81 15.54 5.82
N ASP A 55 4.25 15.90 4.61
CA ASP A 55 3.37 16.42 3.57
C ASP A 55 2.40 15.35 3.09
N ARG A 56 1.39 15.77 2.32
CA ARG A 56 0.45 14.85 1.71
C ARG A 56 1.18 13.83 0.86
N VAL A 57 0.89 12.54 1.10
CA VAL A 57 1.47 11.43 0.36
C VAL A 57 1.09 11.55 -1.13
N PRO A 58 2.06 11.52 -2.06
CA PRO A 58 1.77 11.39 -3.49
C PRO A 58 1.14 10.02 -3.80
N GLU A 59 -0.04 10.00 -4.42
CA GLU A 59 -0.82 8.80 -4.70
C GLU A 59 -0.72 8.34 -6.17
N GLY A 60 -1.18 7.12 -6.45
CA GLY A 60 -1.14 6.49 -7.77
C GLY A 60 0.23 5.89 -8.08
N ASN A 61 0.85 6.35 -9.16
CA ASN A 61 2.03 5.73 -9.76
C ASN A 61 3.33 6.24 -9.11
N THR A 62 3.43 6.11 -7.79
CA THR A 62 4.50 6.70 -7.00
C THR A 62 5.19 5.64 -6.13
N GLY A 63 6.49 5.80 -5.89
CA GLY A 63 7.27 4.89 -5.05
C GLY A 63 7.14 3.42 -5.47
N GLY A 64 6.91 2.53 -4.50
CA GLY A 64 6.66 1.10 -4.78
C GLY A 64 5.35 0.84 -5.53
N GLY A 65 4.40 1.77 -5.53
CA GLY A 65 3.13 1.68 -6.27
C GLY A 65 3.23 1.96 -7.77
N THR A 66 4.41 2.37 -8.28
CA THR A 66 4.61 2.86 -9.65
C THR A 66 3.99 1.94 -10.71
N ALA A 67 4.27 0.64 -10.65
CA ALA A 67 3.93 -0.35 -11.68
C ALA A 67 2.80 -1.32 -11.24
N MET A 68 1.97 -0.92 -10.28
CA MET A 68 0.90 -1.77 -9.74
C MET A 68 -0.42 -1.66 -10.51
N LEU A 69 -1.22 -2.74 -10.43
CA LEU A 69 -2.56 -2.88 -11.02
C LEU A 69 -3.58 -3.32 -9.96
N CYS A 70 -4.65 -2.56 -9.80
CA CYS A 70 -5.72 -2.86 -8.86
C CYS A 70 -7.05 -2.98 -9.63
N HIS A 71 -7.78 -4.08 -9.44
CA HIS A 71 -8.96 -4.43 -10.24
C HIS A 71 -8.71 -4.37 -11.75
N ARG A 72 -7.46 -4.64 -12.17
CA ARG A 72 -6.94 -4.50 -13.55
C ARG A 72 -7.01 -3.09 -14.15
N TYR A 73 -7.35 -2.09 -13.35
CA TYR A 73 -7.05 -0.69 -13.63
C TYR A 73 -5.68 -0.34 -13.04
N LYS A 74 -5.23 0.90 -13.30
CA LYS A 74 -3.98 1.36 -12.70
C LYS A 74 -4.11 1.39 -11.18
N GLY A 75 -3.29 0.58 -10.50
CA GLY A 75 -3.17 0.56 -9.04
C GLY A 75 -2.07 1.50 -8.56
N GLY A 76 -1.57 1.24 -7.35
CA GLY A 76 -0.41 1.93 -6.80
C GLY A 76 -0.57 2.36 -5.35
N THR A 77 0.01 3.50 -5.00
CA THR A 77 -0.01 4.03 -3.64
C THR A 77 -1.31 4.78 -3.38
N GLY A 78 -1.94 4.54 -2.23
CA GLY A 78 -3.11 5.30 -1.79
C GLY A 78 -3.03 5.60 -0.29
N SER A 79 -3.65 6.69 0.15
CA SER A 79 -3.68 7.08 1.55
C SER A 79 -5.04 7.66 1.95
N SER A 80 -5.41 7.44 3.21
CA SER A 80 -6.62 7.98 3.80
C SER A 80 -6.44 8.10 5.30
N SER A 81 -7.17 9.01 5.94
CA SER A 81 -7.20 9.12 7.39
C SER A 81 -8.61 9.36 7.89
N ARG A 82 -8.85 9.02 9.16
CA ARG A 82 -10.07 9.33 9.89
C ARG A 82 -9.72 9.79 11.28
N THR A 83 -10.51 10.73 11.77
CA THR A 83 -10.43 11.22 13.12
C THR A 83 -11.57 10.63 13.92
N ILE A 84 -11.25 10.04 15.07
CA ILE A 84 -12.20 9.37 15.95
C ILE A 84 -12.20 10.05 17.32
N ASN A 85 -13.38 10.17 17.93
CA ASN A 85 -13.49 10.63 19.31
C ASN A 85 -13.34 9.41 20.24
N GLY A 86 -12.69 9.60 21.38
CA GLY A 86 -12.46 8.58 22.40
C GLY A 86 -12.20 9.23 23.75
N TYR A 87 -11.47 8.52 24.60
CA TYR A 87 -11.05 9.02 25.91
C TYR A 87 -9.56 8.78 26.10
N ASP A 88 -8.89 9.71 26.77
CA ASP A 88 -7.50 9.53 27.18
C ASP A 88 -7.36 8.54 28.35
N ILE A 89 -6.13 8.28 28.77
CA ILE A 89 -5.83 7.38 29.89
C ILE A 89 -6.47 7.89 31.20
N GLY A 90 -6.75 9.19 31.31
CA GLY A 90 -7.42 9.82 32.44
C GLY A 90 -8.95 9.86 32.35
N GLY A 91 -9.54 9.33 31.27
CA GLY A 91 -10.98 9.32 31.06
C GLY A 91 -11.57 10.62 30.52
N ASN A 92 -10.75 11.57 30.05
CA ASN A 92 -11.25 12.81 29.44
C ASN A 92 -11.53 12.62 27.95
N PRO A 93 -12.55 13.29 27.38
CA PRO A 93 -12.79 13.25 25.94
C PRO A 93 -11.54 13.63 25.15
N ALA A 94 -11.13 12.74 24.27
CA ALA A 94 -9.94 12.88 23.43
C ALA A 94 -10.30 12.61 21.97
N ARG A 95 -9.41 13.02 21.08
CA ARG A 95 -9.54 12.83 19.64
C ARG A 95 -8.26 12.22 19.11
N TYR A 96 -8.41 11.15 18.36
CA TYR A 96 -7.32 10.38 17.78
C TYR A 96 -7.45 10.34 16.26
N THR A 97 -6.32 10.17 15.59
CA THR A 97 -6.22 10.05 14.14
C THR A 97 -5.75 8.66 13.78
N VAL A 98 -6.49 7.98 12.91
CA VAL A 98 -6.05 6.75 12.26
C VAL A 98 -5.72 7.07 10.82
N GLY A 99 -4.45 6.92 10.45
CA GLY A 99 -3.94 7.04 9.10
C GLY A 99 -3.71 5.67 8.46
N VAL A 100 -3.97 5.56 7.17
CA VAL A 100 -3.74 4.35 6.38
C VAL A 100 -2.95 4.72 5.13
N LEU A 101 -1.95 3.89 4.81
CA LEU A 101 -1.19 3.90 3.57
C LEU A 101 -1.29 2.52 2.94
N VAL A 102 -1.62 2.45 1.65
CA VAL A 102 -1.74 1.20 0.91
C VAL A 102 -0.86 1.18 -0.32
N GLN A 103 -0.38 0.00 -0.69
CA GLN A 103 0.14 -0.32 -2.02
C GLN A 103 -0.78 -1.37 -2.63
N ALA A 104 -1.71 -0.93 -3.48
CA ALA A 104 -2.80 -1.75 -4.01
C ALA A 104 -2.42 -2.40 -5.35
N ASN A 105 -2.39 -3.73 -5.37
CA ASN A 105 -2.03 -4.52 -6.54
C ASN A 105 -2.84 -5.84 -6.63
N TYR A 106 -4.16 -5.76 -6.45
CA TYR A 106 -5.02 -6.94 -6.27
C TYR A 106 -6.36 -6.80 -6.99
N GLY A 107 -7.13 -7.88 -7.02
CA GLY A 107 -8.53 -7.87 -7.40
C GLY A 107 -8.80 -8.08 -8.90
N SER A 108 -9.93 -8.73 -9.19
CA SER A 108 -10.51 -8.82 -10.52
C SER A 108 -11.29 -7.54 -10.87
N PRO A 109 -11.49 -7.22 -12.16
CA PRO A 109 -12.25 -6.02 -12.57
C PRO A 109 -13.66 -6.01 -11.99
N GLU A 110 -14.32 -7.17 -12.00
CA GLU A 110 -15.72 -7.37 -11.62
C GLU A 110 -15.99 -7.13 -10.13
N ASN A 111 -14.95 -7.25 -9.30
CA ASN A 111 -15.04 -7.07 -7.85
C ASN A 111 -14.87 -5.61 -7.42
N LEU A 112 -14.62 -4.68 -8.35
CA LEU A 112 -14.47 -3.27 -8.02
C LEU A 112 -15.79 -2.68 -7.48
N HIS A 113 -15.77 -2.25 -6.22
CA HIS A 113 -16.85 -1.49 -5.59
C HIS A 113 -16.36 -0.12 -5.16
N VAL A 114 -17.16 0.91 -5.37
CA VAL A 114 -16.87 2.29 -4.92
C VAL A 114 -18.13 2.85 -4.26
N GLY A 115 -18.02 3.25 -2.98
CA GLY A 115 -19.18 3.75 -2.23
C GLY A 115 -20.33 2.71 -2.12
N GLY A 116 -20.00 1.41 -2.11
CA GLY A 116 -20.97 0.32 -2.13
C GLY A 116 -21.55 -0.03 -3.51
N ILE A 117 -21.22 0.74 -4.56
CA ILE A 117 -21.73 0.52 -5.92
C ILE A 117 -20.83 -0.49 -6.65
N PRO A 118 -21.37 -1.57 -7.27
CA PRO A 118 -20.61 -2.62 -7.97
C PRO A 118 -20.11 -2.14 -9.35
N LEU A 119 -19.24 -1.12 -9.34
CA LEU A 119 -18.78 -0.42 -10.53
C LEU A 119 -18.13 -1.36 -11.56
N GLY A 120 -17.37 -2.37 -11.10
CA GLY A 120 -16.75 -3.36 -11.97
C GLY A 120 -17.73 -4.11 -12.87
N ARG A 121 -18.90 -4.48 -12.33
CA ARG A 121 -19.95 -5.17 -13.10
C ARG A 121 -20.64 -4.23 -14.09
N ILE A 122 -20.95 -3.01 -13.65
CA ILE A 122 -21.57 -1.97 -14.48
C ILE A 122 -20.69 -1.64 -15.70
N LEU A 123 -19.37 -1.54 -15.50
CA LEU A 123 -18.43 -1.28 -16.59
C LEU A 123 -18.32 -2.45 -17.57
N LYS A 124 -18.28 -3.69 -17.08
CA LYS A 124 -18.23 -4.90 -17.91
C LYS A 124 -19.48 -5.05 -18.79
N GLU A 125 -20.67 -4.76 -18.26
CA GLU A 125 -21.92 -4.77 -19.03
C GLU A 125 -21.85 -3.78 -20.19
N ARG A 126 -21.40 -2.54 -19.95
CA ARG A 126 -21.22 -1.52 -21.01
C ARG A 126 -20.17 -1.90 -22.04
N GLU A 127 -19.04 -2.48 -21.61
CA GLU A 127 -18.01 -2.97 -22.53
C GLU A 127 -18.55 -4.08 -23.43
N THR A 128 -19.37 -4.99 -22.89
CA THR A 128 -20.00 -6.08 -23.64
C THR A 128 -21.02 -5.54 -24.65
N GLU A 129 -21.82 -4.53 -24.27
CA GLU A 129 -22.73 -3.84 -25.19
C GLU A 129 -21.96 -3.18 -26.36
N ILE A 130 -20.85 -2.51 -26.07
CA ILE A 130 -20.01 -1.87 -27.10
C ILE A 130 -19.27 -2.91 -27.96
N ALA A 131 -18.77 -3.99 -27.36
CA ALA A 131 -18.09 -5.07 -28.07
C ALA A 131 -19.04 -5.86 -28.98
N SER A 132 -20.32 -5.99 -28.60
CA SER A 132 -21.34 -6.59 -29.48
C SER A 132 -21.57 -5.81 -30.78
N LEU A 133 -21.07 -4.56 -30.87
CA LEU A 133 -21.07 -3.71 -32.06
C LEU A 133 -19.75 -3.77 -32.86
N LYS A 134 -18.71 -4.46 -32.36
CA LYS A 134 -17.40 -4.59 -33.01
C LYS A 134 -16.91 -6.04 -32.96
N ASP A 135 -16.92 -6.71 -34.12
CA ASP A 135 -16.30 -8.02 -34.28
C ASP A 135 -14.79 -7.91 -33.97
N SER A 136 -14.39 -8.36 -32.79
CA SER A 136 -12.99 -8.40 -32.38
C SER A 136 -12.74 -9.59 -31.47
N GLY A 137 -12.22 -10.66 -32.09
CA GLY A 137 -10.96 -11.30 -31.74
C GLY A 137 -10.76 -11.79 -30.30
N ASP A 138 -10.62 -13.12 -30.20
CA ASP A 138 -10.12 -13.87 -29.04
C ASP A 138 -8.97 -13.17 -28.31
N GLY A 139 -9.14 -13.02 -26.99
CA GLY A 139 -8.12 -12.53 -26.07
C GLY A 139 -8.12 -13.32 -24.77
N SER A 140 -8.22 -14.65 -24.85
CA SER A 140 -8.02 -15.51 -23.69
C SER A 140 -6.62 -15.30 -23.08
N LYS A 141 -6.56 -14.89 -21.80
CA LYS A 141 -5.67 -15.52 -20.81
C LYS A 141 -6.35 -15.55 -19.44
N GLU A 142 -6.69 -16.78 -19.08
CA GLU A 142 -7.14 -17.36 -17.82
C GLU A 142 -6.53 -16.81 -16.50
N PRO A 143 -7.12 -17.16 -15.34
CA PRO A 143 -7.08 -16.34 -14.14
C PRO A 143 -5.70 -16.34 -13.48
N ARG A 144 -5.04 -15.18 -13.50
CA ARG A 144 -3.86 -14.92 -12.66
C ARG A 144 -4.33 -14.52 -11.26
N LYS A 145 -3.75 -15.17 -10.24
CA LYS A 145 -3.91 -14.99 -8.78
C LYS A 145 -4.46 -13.62 -8.36
N ASP A 146 -5.23 -13.59 -7.26
CA ASP A 146 -5.91 -12.42 -6.68
C ASP A 146 -5.04 -11.17 -6.44
N GLY A 147 -3.72 -11.25 -6.64
CA GLY A 147 -2.76 -10.16 -6.46
C GLY A 147 -2.42 -9.95 -4.99
N SER A 148 -1.84 -8.81 -4.65
CA SER A 148 -1.43 -8.50 -3.29
C SER A 148 -1.70 -7.03 -2.93
N ILE A 149 -1.83 -6.78 -1.62
CA ILE A 149 -1.96 -5.42 -1.08
C ILE A 149 -1.18 -5.35 0.22
N ILE A 150 -0.39 -4.28 0.37
CA ILE A 150 0.22 -3.90 1.64
C ILE A 150 -0.66 -2.81 2.25
N ILE A 151 -0.96 -2.92 3.54
CA ILE A 151 -1.66 -1.89 4.31
C ILE A 151 -0.83 -1.56 5.56
N ILE A 152 -0.44 -0.30 5.69
CA ILE A 152 0.19 0.25 6.88
C ILE A 152 -0.84 1.11 7.58
N ILE A 153 -1.06 0.86 8.88
CA ILE A 153 -1.97 1.63 9.71
C ILE A 153 -1.16 2.31 10.81
N ALA A 154 -1.35 3.62 10.95
CA ALA A 154 -0.73 4.43 12.00
C ALA A 154 -1.82 5.13 12.83
N THR A 155 -1.59 5.28 14.12
CA THR A 155 -2.50 6.00 15.01
C THR A 155 -1.74 6.67 16.15
N ASP A 156 -2.24 7.81 16.60
CA ASP A 156 -1.78 8.51 17.81
C ASP A 156 -2.52 8.03 19.08
N ALA A 157 -3.48 7.10 18.94
CA ALA A 157 -4.15 6.47 20.06
C ALA A 157 -3.16 5.59 20.86
N PRO A 158 -3.17 5.66 22.21
CA PRO A 158 -2.29 4.86 23.06
C PRO A 158 -2.77 3.40 23.12
N LEU A 159 -2.41 2.61 22.10
CA LEU A 159 -2.78 1.20 21.99
C LEU A 159 -1.67 0.27 22.52
N VAL A 160 -2.08 -0.76 23.25
CA VAL A 160 -1.20 -1.89 23.59
C VAL A 160 -1.12 -2.87 22.41
N PRO A 161 -0.05 -3.68 22.27
CA PRO A 161 0.14 -4.57 21.11
C PRO A 161 -1.03 -5.53 20.84
N SER A 162 -1.71 -6.02 21.88
CA SER A 162 -2.88 -6.89 21.73
C SER A 162 -4.07 -6.18 21.07
N SER A 163 -4.22 -4.87 21.26
CA SER A 163 -5.28 -4.05 20.67
C SER A 163 -5.08 -3.84 19.16
N PHE A 164 -3.85 -3.85 18.66
CA PHE A 164 -3.57 -3.75 17.21
C PHE A 164 -4.12 -4.93 16.42
N ARG A 165 -4.23 -6.11 17.05
CA ARG A 165 -4.84 -7.28 16.41
C ARG A 165 -6.30 -6.99 16.05
N GLY A 166 -7.06 -6.27 16.87
CA GLY A 166 -8.43 -5.85 16.55
C GLY A 166 -8.51 -4.92 15.34
N LEU A 167 -7.60 -3.94 15.25
CA LEU A 167 -7.49 -3.00 14.12
C LEU A 167 -7.21 -3.71 12.79
N GLN A 168 -6.39 -4.77 12.82
CA GLN A 168 -6.12 -5.60 11.65
C GLN A 168 -7.33 -6.40 11.17
N HIS A 169 -8.21 -6.85 12.08
CA HIS A 169 -9.41 -7.62 11.70
C HIS A 169 -10.50 -6.73 11.06
N GLY A 170 -10.59 -5.44 11.45
CA GLY A 170 -11.45 -4.46 10.78
C GLY A 170 -11.12 -4.22 9.29
N ARG A 171 -9.95 -4.70 8.83
CA ARG A 171 -9.51 -4.66 7.42
C ARG A 171 -10.26 -5.62 6.51
N GLN A 172 -10.91 -6.67 7.04
CA GLN A 172 -11.64 -7.64 6.21
C GLN A 172 -13.04 -7.17 5.79
N SER A 173 -13.53 -6.08 6.39
CA SER A 173 -14.87 -5.54 6.17
C SER A 173 -14.91 -4.31 5.26
N GLY A 174 -13.76 -3.84 4.77
CA GLY A 174 -13.61 -2.59 4.01
C GLY A 174 -13.04 -2.79 2.62
#